data_AF-A0A2G5SNX5-F1
#
_entry.id   AF-A0A2G5SNX5-F1
#
_cell.length_a   1.000
_cell.length_b   1.000
_cell.length_c   1.000
_cell.angle_alpha   90.00
_cell.angle_beta   90.00
_cell.angle_gamma   90.00
#
_symmetry.space_group_name_H-M   'P 1'
#
loop_
_entity.id
_entity.type
_entity.pdbx_description
1 polymer ?
#
loop_
_entity_poly.entity_id
_entity_poly.type
_entity_poly.pdbx_seq_one_letter_code
_entity_poly.pdbx_strand_id
1 'polypeptide(L)'
;MILRWWIVALILLSTIPNTTSEWDSIDEDEEETEQREDTESKIEEAVMQSTALTTSTIPTTTKDFCHCEMEIYGPEVLEGVLKSPNYPSPHCGTGKCIYKILPHPNMSLHVDIRSISLSTGSTLSFWNILNVEKKEYLIYNSASTGRYDYSYIGRFDGYTTFSSSVGVGFKAVFKMHHNEYSSRGFLIRFERNAIG
;
A
#
# COMPACT_ATOMS: atom_id res chain seq x y z
N MET A 1 -14.06 46.62 48.59
CA MET A 1 -12.65 46.46 49.02
C MET A 1 -12.48 45.07 49.60
N ILE A 2 -11.64 44.27 48.94
CA ILE A 2 -10.82 43.16 49.46
C ILE A 2 -11.49 42.20 50.45
N LEU A 3 -11.86 41.00 49.96
CA LEU A 3 -11.91 39.79 50.77
C LEU A 3 -11.00 38.74 50.14
N ARG A 4 -9.85 38.51 50.76
CA ARG A 4 -9.16 37.21 50.74
C ARG A 4 -9.29 36.67 52.15
N TRP A 5 -9.58 35.39 52.30
CA TRP A 5 -8.76 34.45 53.08
C TRP A 5 -9.31 33.00 52.93
N TRP A 6 -8.43 32.14 52.40
CA TRP A 6 -8.19 30.72 52.67
C TRP A 6 -9.36 29.73 52.83
N ILE A 7 -9.50 28.79 51.87
CA ILE A 7 -10.03 27.44 52.13
C ILE A 7 -9.14 26.39 51.44
N VAL A 8 -8.33 25.74 52.27
CA VAL A 8 -8.02 24.30 52.42
C VAL A 8 -8.03 23.40 51.18
N ALA A 9 -6.86 22.82 50.92
CA ALA A 9 -6.63 21.68 50.05
C ALA A 9 -7.09 20.35 50.68
N LEU A 10 -7.74 19.51 49.87
CA LEU A 10 -7.97 18.09 50.12
C LEU A 10 -7.80 17.36 48.79
N ILE A 11 -6.59 16.84 48.53
CA ILE A 11 -6.33 15.91 47.43
C ILE A 11 -6.33 14.51 48.04
N LEU A 12 -7.29 13.70 47.59
CA LEU A 12 -7.42 12.29 47.93
C LEU A 12 -6.21 11.50 47.40
N LEU A 13 -5.54 10.77 48.30
CA LEU A 13 -4.61 9.71 47.94
C LEU A 13 -5.41 8.57 47.30
N SER A 14 -5.08 8.23 46.05
CA SER A 14 -5.32 6.90 45.52
C SER A 14 -3.97 6.29 45.13
N THR A 15 -3.73 5.11 45.69
CA THR A 15 -2.49 4.35 45.65
C THR A 15 -2.23 3.79 44.27
N ILE A 16 -1.05 4.07 43.73
CA ILE A 16 -0.50 3.44 42.53
C ILE A 16 0.05 2.05 42.93
N PRO A 17 -0.38 0.93 42.32
CA PRO A 17 0.37 -0.30 42.42
C PRO A 17 1.57 -0.25 41.47
N ASN A 18 2.76 -0.17 42.06
CA ASN A 18 4.05 -0.43 41.44
C ASN A 18 4.07 -1.88 40.93
N THR A 19 4.27 -2.09 39.63
CA THR A 19 4.67 -3.39 39.10
C THR A 19 6.13 -3.28 38.68
N THR A 20 6.99 -3.87 39.51
CA THR A 20 8.40 -4.13 39.22
C THR A 20 8.48 -5.39 38.37
N SER A 21 9.06 -5.31 37.18
CA SER A 21 9.60 -6.47 36.49
C SER A 21 11.09 -6.24 36.29
N GLU A 22 11.81 -7.20 36.86
CA GLU A 22 13.23 -7.26 37.17
C GLU A 22 14.05 -7.60 35.91
N TRP A 23 15.28 -7.09 35.87
CA TRP A 23 16.26 -7.30 34.80
C TRP A 23 17.04 -8.60 34.99
N ASP A 24 17.75 -8.96 33.92
CA ASP A 24 18.92 -9.85 33.84
C ASP A 24 18.68 -11.36 33.70
N SER A 25 19.00 -11.85 32.51
CA SER A 25 20.02 -12.91 32.35
C SER A 25 20.60 -12.81 30.92
N ILE A 26 21.87 -12.42 30.88
CA ILE A 26 22.82 -12.54 29.76
C ILE A 26 23.43 -13.93 29.88
N ASP A 27 23.49 -14.69 28.80
CA ASP A 27 24.47 -15.77 28.63
C ASP A 27 25.19 -15.55 27.29
N GLU A 28 26.51 -15.50 27.40
CA GLU A 28 27.50 -15.39 26.32
C GLU A 28 27.83 -16.80 25.78
N ASP A 29 28.62 -16.81 24.71
CA ASP A 29 29.42 -17.93 24.18
C ASP A 29 28.71 -18.87 23.16
N GLU A 30 29.00 -18.65 21.88
CA GLU A 30 29.96 -19.52 21.18
C GLU A 30 30.43 -18.90 19.85
N GLU A 31 31.74 -18.87 19.76
CA GLU A 31 32.61 -18.42 18.69
C GLU A 31 32.76 -19.56 17.67
N GLU A 32 32.54 -19.32 16.38
CA GLU A 32 33.25 -20.09 15.35
C GLU A 32 33.58 -19.21 14.14
N THR A 33 34.84 -19.31 13.77
CA THR A 33 35.63 -18.42 12.94
C THR A 33 35.71 -18.91 11.50
N GLU A 34 35.88 -17.93 10.60
CA GLU A 34 36.60 -17.99 9.32
C GLU A 34 36.25 -19.07 8.28
N GLN A 35 35.86 -18.62 7.09
CA GLN A 35 36.78 -18.62 5.93
C GLN A 35 36.20 -17.87 4.72
N ARG A 36 37.00 -16.93 4.20
CA ARG A 36 36.88 -16.37 2.84
C ARG A 36 37.35 -17.44 1.84
N GLU A 37 36.60 -17.63 0.76
CA GLU A 37 37.20 -18.02 -0.51
C GLU A 37 36.73 -17.07 -1.61
N ASP A 38 37.68 -16.22 -2.02
CA ASP A 38 37.71 -15.56 -3.31
C ASP A 38 37.70 -16.61 -4.43
N THR A 39 36.72 -16.56 -5.33
CA THR A 39 36.86 -17.12 -6.68
C THR A 39 36.32 -16.14 -7.71
N GLU A 40 36.84 -14.92 -7.67
CA GLU A 40 36.93 -14.07 -8.85
C GLU A 40 38.18 -14.48 -9.62
N SER A 41 38.05 -15.34 -10.64
CA SER A 41 38.79 -15.20 -11.90
C SER A 41 38.38 -16.26 -12.92
N LYS A 42 38.44 -15.83 -14.18
CA LYS A 42 38.35 -16.60 -15.44
C LYS A 42 36.94 -16.93 -15.90
N ILE A 43 36.26 -15.98 -16.57
CA ILE A 43 35.89 -16.11 -18.00
C ILE A 43 35.74 -14.71 -18.61
N GLU A 44 36.85 -13.99 -18.79
CA GLU A 44 36.95 -12.98 -19.87
C GLU A 44 37.95 -13.51 -20.90
N GLU A 45 37.41 -14.14 -21.94
CA GLU A 45 37.90 -14.15 -23.34
C GLU A 45 37.31 -15.35 -24.09
N ALA A 46 36.05 -15.19 -24.51
CA ALA A 46 35.54 -15.81 -25.74
C ALA A 46 34.61 -14.79 -26.39
N VAL A 47 35.25 -13.77 -26.98
CA VAL A 47 34.64 -12.76 -27.83
C VAL A 47 34.06 -13.43 -29.07
N MET A 48 32.76 -13.16 -29.29
CA MET A 48 32.04 -13.14 -30.57
C MET A 48 31.67 -14.47 -31.23
N GLN A 49 30.41 -14.90 -31.04
CA GLN A 49 29.39 -15.10 -32.09
C GLN A 49 28.29 -16.04 -31.59
N SER A 50 27.22 -15.48 -31.03
CA SER A 50 25.86 -16.04 -31.13
C SER A 50 24.85 -15.05 -30.53
N THR A 51 24.21 -14.25 -31.36
CA THR A 51 23.03 -13.48 -30.96
C THR A 51 21.82 -14.41 -30.96
N ALA A 52 21.69 -15.23 -29.92
CA ALA A 52 20.42 -15.85 -29.55
C ALA A 52 19.74 -14.95 -28.52
N LEU A 53 18.55 -14.44 -28.83
CA LEU A 53 17.73 -13.67 -27.90
C LEU A 53 17.21 -14.64 -26.83
N THR A 54 18.01 -14.95 -25.81
CA THR A 54 17.56 -15.70 -24.65
C THR A 54 16.60 -14.84 -23.86
N THR A 55 15.30 -15.08 -24.05
CA THR A 55 14.27 -14.62 -23.13
C THR A 55 14.51 -15.31 -21.80
N SER A 56 15.18 -14.61 -20.88
CA SER A 56 15.34 -15.04 -19.49
C SER A 56 14.01 -14.83 -18.78
N THR A 57 13.18 -15.87 -18.73
CA THR A 57 11.97 -15.89 -17.91
C THR A 57 12.41 -16.16 -16.47
N ILE A 58 12.57 -15.09 -15.68
CA ILE A 58 12.72 -15.21 -14.23
C ILE A 58 11.48 -15.98 -13.73
N PRO A 59 11.64 -17.12 -13.02
CA PRO A 59 10.51 -17.84 -12.47
C PRO A 59 9.88 -16.98 -11.37
N THR A 60 8.77 -16.33 -11.68
CA THR A 60 7.97 -15.61 -10.68
C THR A 60 7.48 -16.62 -9.65
N THR A 61 7.96 -16.51 -8.42
CA THR A 61 7.49 -17.40 -7.36
C THR A 61 6.04 -17.02 -7.02
N THR A 62 5.22 -17.98 -6.61
CA THR A 62 3.82 -17.75 -6.19
C THR A 62 3.69 -16.71 -5.07
N LYS A 63 4.77 -16.44 -4.33
CA LYS A 63 4.85 -15.40 -3.30
C LYS A 63 4.83 -13.98 -3.90
N ASP A 64 5.41 -13.77 -5.08
CA ASP A 64 5.50 -12.46 -5.73
C ASP A 64 4.17 -12.03 -6.37
N PHE A 65 3.33 -12.99 -6.74
CA PHE A 65 2.05 -12.74 -7.39
C PHE A 65 0.93 -12.28 -6.44
N CYS A 66 1.11 -12.58 -5.15
CA CYS A 66 0.13 -12.36 -4.10
C CYS A 66 0.51 -11.23 -3.12
N HIS A 67 1.73 -10.69 -3.26
CA HIS A 67 2.26 -9.68 -2.36
C HIS A 67 2.27 -8.32 -3.06
N CYS A 68 1.70 -7.31 -2.41
CA CYS A 68 1.83 -5.94 -2.86
C CYS A 68 1.85 -5.03 -1.64
N GLU A 69 2.96 -4.35 -1.43
CA GLU A 69 3.14 -3.44 -0.29
C GLU A 69 2.75 -2.03 -0.71
N MET A 70 3.34 -1.56 -1.81
CA MET A 70 3.09 -0.25 -2.37
C MET A 70 3.47 -0.17 -3.85
N GLU A 71 2.63 0.47 -4.64
CA GLU A 71 2.94 0.90 -6.00
C GLU A 71 2.87 2.42 -6.07
N ILE A 72 3.92 3.07 -6.59
CA ILE A 72 4.00 4.51 -6.75
C ILE A 72 4.20 4.85 -8.22
N TYR A 73 3.28 5.63 -8.77
CA TYR A 73 3.32 6.17 -10.12
C TYR A 73 3.74 7.64 -10.02
N GLY A 74 4.96 7.95 -10.51
CA GLY A 74 5.50 9.30 -10.48
C GLY A 74 4.78 10.26 -11.44
N PRO A 75 5.15 11.56 -11.42
CA PRO A 75 4.62 12.55 -12.36
C PRO A 75 4.87 12.19 -13.83
N GLU A 76 5.97 11.50 -14.13
CA GLU A 76 6.36 11.06 -15.47
C GLU A 76 5.46 9.97 -16.06
N VAL A 77 4.72 9.23 -15.23
CA VAL A 77 3.78 8.22 -15.69
C VAL A 77 2.45 8.89 -16.05
N LEU A 78 2.20 8.99 -17.36
CA LEU A 78 1.01 9.68 -17.90
C LEU A 78 -0.24 8.81 -17.87
N GLU A 79 -0.11 7.50 -17.99
CA GLU A 79 -1.22 6.56 -17.93
C GLU A 79 -0.80 5.25 -17.27
N GLY A 80 -1.75 4.49 -16.74
CA GLY A 80 -1.45 3.22 -16.12
C GLY A 80 -2.67 2.47 -15.62
N VAL A 81 -2.41 1.30 -15.01
CA VAL A 81 -3.45 0.39 -14.54
C VAL A 81 -3.07 -0.14 -13.15
N LEU A 82 -3.98 0.02 -12.21
CA LEU A 82 -3.89 -0.56 -10.86
C LEU A 82 -4.75 -1.82 -10.85
N LYS A 83 -4.18 -2.92 -10.37
CA LYS A 83 -4.87 -4.21 -10.25
C LYS A 83 -4.71 -4.75 -8.84
N SER A 84 -5.74 -5.39 -8.31
CA SER A 84 -5.57 -6.19 -7.10
C SER A 84 -4.59 -7.34 -7.34
N PRO A 85 -3.91 -7.84 -6.29
CA PRO A 85 -3.12 -9.07 -6.40
C PRO A 85 -3.94 -10.20 -7.04
N ASN A 86 -3.32 -10.97 -7.92
CA ASN A 86 -3.94 -12.06 -8.67
C ASN A 86 -5.11 -11.66 -9.61
N TYR A 87 -5.36 -10.38 -9.91
CA TYR A 87 -6.42 -10.00 -10.86
C TYR A 87 -6.25 -10.72 -12.23
N PRO A 88 -7.30 -11.32 -12.83
CA PRO A 88 -8.74 -11.21 -12.50
C PRO A 88 -9.28 -12.30 -11.56
N SER A 89 -8.39 -13.02 -10.89
CA SER A 89 -8.71 -14.05 -9.90
C SER A 89 -8.72 -13.46 -8.49
N PRO A 90 -9.23 -14.22 -7.50
CA PRO A 90 -9.31 -13.74 -6.12
C PRO A 90 -7.93 -13.50 -5.51
N HIS A 91 -7.80 -12.49 -4.66
CA HIS A 91 -6.56 -12.23 -3.93
C HIS A 91 -6.24 -13.39 -2.96
N CYS A 92 -4.97 -13.54 -2.61
CA CYS A 92 -4.46 -14.80 -2.04
C CYS A 92 -4.61 -14.93 -0.52
N GLY A 93 -5.12 -13.91 0.18
CA GLY A 93 -5.22 -13.93 1.64
C GLY A 93 -5.46 -12.56 2.26
N THR A 94 -5.17 -12.43 3.55
CA THR A 94 -5.21 -11.14 4.24
C THR A 94 -4.00 -10.29 3.89
N GLY A 95 -4.15 -8.97 3.85
CA GLY A 95 -3.03 -8.08 3.56
C GLY A 95 -3.46 -6.68 3.22
N LYS A 96 -2.50 -5.86 2.79
CA LYS A 96 -2.75 -4.46 2.46
C LYS A 96 -1.87 -4.01 1.30
N CYS A 97 -2.55 -3.50 0.29
CA CYS A 97 -1.96 -2.92 -0.90
C CYS A 97 -2.20 -1.41 -0.93
N ILE A 98 -1.18 -0.63 -1.26
CA ILE A 98 -1.27 0.84 -1.38
C ILE A 98 -0.86 1.23 -2.80
N TYR A 99 -1.69 2.00 -3.49
CA TYR A 99 -1.38 2.56 -4.81
C TYR A 99 -1.37 4.07 -4.69
N LYS A 100 -0.30 4.73 -5.14
CA LYS A 100 -0.17 6.19 -5.15
C LYS A 100 0.13 6.67 -6.56
N ILE A 101 -0.73 7.51 -7.09
CA ILE A 101 -0.46 8.30 -8.30
C ILE A 101 -0.10 9.70 -7.82
N LEU A 102 1.18 10.06 -7.94
CA LEU A 102 1.68 11.33 -7.40
C LEU A 102 1.06 12.52 -8.14
N PRO A 103 0.86 13.67 -7.46
CA PRO A 103 0.41 14.88 -8.13
C PRO A 103 1.33 15.29 -9.28
N HIS A 104 0.75 15.73 -10.41
CA HIS A 104 1.50 16.32 -11.51
C HIS A 104 1.28 17.84 -11.52
N PRO A 105 2.33 18.67 -11.62
CA PRO A 105 2.21 20.12 -11.46
C PRO A 105 1.32 20.80 -12.51
N ASN A 106 1.23 20.23 -13.71
CA ASN A 106 0.58 20.87 -14.87
C ASN A 106 -0.52 20.01 -15.52
N MET A 107 -0.95 18.93 -14.87
CA MET A 107 -1.96 18.01 -15.44
C MET A 107 -2.99 17.64 -14.38
N SER A 108 -4.23 17.45 -14.82
CA SER A 108 -5.27 16.80 -14.04
C SER A 108 -5.11 15.28 -14.14
N LEU A 109 -5.75 14.56 -13.21
CA LEU A 109 -5.82 13.11 -13.24
C LEU A 109 -7.25 12.68 -13.52
N HIS A 110 -7.43 11.80 -14.49
CA HIS A 110 -8.66 11.07 -14.70
C HIS A 110 -8.45 9.61 -14.27
N VAL A 111 -9.34 9.09 -13.42
CA VAL A 111 -9.31 7.74 -12.87
C VAL A 111 -10.61 7.05 -13.23
N ASP A 112 -10.52 5.85 -13.79
CA ASP A 112 -11.66 5.07 -14.24
C ASP A 112 -11.61 3.64 -13.69
N ILE A 113 -12.56 3.34 -12.82
CA ILE A 113 -12.79 2.04 -12.22
C ILE A 113 -13.53 1.17 -13.24
N ARG A 114 -12.80 0.25 -13.88
CA ARG A 114 -13.37 -0.67 -14.88
C ARG A 114 -14.11 -1.85 -14.28
N SER A 115 -13.62 -2.37 -13.15
CA SER A 115 -14.26 -3.48 -12.46
C SER A 115 -13.88 -3.48 -10.98
N ILE A 116 -14.85 -3.77 -10.10
CA ILE A 116 -14.63 -4.03 -8.68
C ILE A 116 -15.47 -5.24 -8.28
N SER A 117 -14.81 -6.25 -7.73
CA SER A 117 -15.40 -7.42 -7.10
C SER A 117 -14.50 -7.76 -5.92
N LEU A 118 -14.92 -7.41 -4.70
CA LEU A 118 -14.13 -7.58 -3.49
C LEU A 118 -14.71 -8.72 -2.66
N SER A 119 -13.85 -9.54 -2.05
CA SER A 119 -14.28 -10.56 -1.09
C SER A 119 -14.91 -9.91 0.14
N THR A 120 -15.84 -10.61 0.78
CA THR A 120 -16.52 -10.14 2.00
C THR A 120 -15.53 -9.62 3.03
N GLY A 121 -15.82 -8.45 3.61
CA GLY A 121 -14.98 -7.79 4.61
C GLY A 121 -13.72 -7.09 4.05
N SER A 122 -13.36 -7.31 2.79
CA SER A 122 -12.29 -6.55 2.14
C SER A 122 -12.76 -5.13 1.81
N THR A 123 -11.86 -4.15 1.81
CA THR A 123 -12.20 -2.74 1.54
C THR A 123 -11.20 -2.12 0.58
N LEU A 124 -11.71 -1.39 -0.41
CA LEU A 124 -10.93 -0.55 -1.29
C LEU A 124 -11.34 0.91 -1.05
N SER A 125 -10.41 1.71 -0.55
CA SER A 125 -10.66 3.11 -0.20
C SER A 125 -9.85 4.05 -1.07
N PHE A 126 -10.38 5.24 -1.34
CA PHE A 126 -9.83 6.23 -2.25
C PHE A 126 -9.64 7.58 -1.56
N TRP A 127 -8.51 8.23 -1.85
CA TRP A 127 -8.17 9.57 -1.38
C TRP A 127 -7.56 10.40 -2.51
N ASN A 128 -7.75 11.71 -2.44
CA ASN A 128 -6.95 12.66 -3.19
C ASN A 128 -5.68 13.01 -2.40
N ILE A 129 -4.58 13.21 -3.12
CA ILE A 129 -3.30 13.65 -2.57
C ILE A 129 -3.11 15.12 -2.93
N LEU A 130 -2.96 15.98 -1.92
CA LEU A 130 -2.60 17.39 -2.09
C LEU A 130 -1.24 17.66 -1.46
N ASN A 131 -0.40 18.41 -2.17
CA ASN A 131 0.88 18.87 -1.64
C ASN A 131 0.79 20.38 -1.36
N VAL A 132 0.87 20.76 -0.09
CA VAL A 132 0.87 22.17 0.35
C VAL A 132 2.13 22.38 1.18
N GLU A 133 2.94 23.38 0.82
CA GLU A 133 4.16 23.73 1.58
C GLU A 133 5.10 22.53 1.84
N LYS A 134 5.29 21.66 0.83
CA LYS A 134 6.09 20.42 0.91
C LYS A 134 5.54 19.35 1.85
N LYS A 135 4.30 19.49 2.32
CA LYS A 135 3.59 18.49 3.12
C LYS A 135 2.47 17.84 2.31
N GLU A 136 2.35 16.53 2.45
CA GLU A 136 1.28 15.72 1.85
C GLU A 136 0.03 15.74 2.75
N TYR A 137 -1.13 15.99 2.14
CA TYR A 137 -2.45 15.91 2.76
C TYR A 137 -3.30 14.91 1.99
N LEU A 138 -4.00 14.03 2.73
CA LEU A 138 -4.90 13.04 2.16
C LEU A 138 -6.35 13.46 2.43
N ILE A 139 -7.11 13.68 1.36
CA ILE A 139 -8.54 13.98 1.45
C ILE A 139 -9.32 12.71 1.09
N TYR A 140 -10.08 12.17 2.04
CA TYR A 140 -10.92 11.00 1.79
C TYR A 140 -11.97 11.30 0.72
N ASN A 141 -12.12 10.39 -0.23
CA ASN A 141 -13.11 10.50 -1.29
C ASN A 141 -14.25 9.51 -1.07
N SER A 142 -13.96 8.22 -1.18
CA SER A 142 -14.96 7.15 -1.11
C SER A 142 -14.32 5.81 -0.78
N ALA A 143 -15.15 4.80 -0.50
CA ALA A 143 -14.69 3.44 -0.32
C ALA A 143 -15.74 2.44 -0.82
N SER A 144 -15.25 1.29 -1.28
CA SER A 144 -16.03 0.10 -1.56
C SER A 144 -15.70 -0.98 -0.53
N THR A 145 -16.71 -1.67 -0.05
CA THR A 145 -16.55 -2.82 0.83
C THR A 145 -17.16 -4.04 0.15
N GLY A 146 -16.41 -5.14 0.12
CA GLY A 146 -16.93 -6.42 -0.32
C GLY A 146 -18.06 -6.85 0.60
N ARG A 147 -19.23 -7.07 0.01
CA ARG A 147 -20.41 -7.59 0.70
C ARG A 147 -20.73 -8.96 0.14
N TYR A 148 -21.26 -9.81 1.00
CA TYR A 148 -21.88 -11.06 0.55
C TYR A 148 -23.15 -10.72 -0.22
N ASP A 149 -23.09 -10.85 -1.54
CA ASP A 149 -24.25 -10.71 -2.42
C ASP A 149 -24.50 -12.06 -3.11
N TYR A 150 -25.72 -12.61 -2.92
CA TYR A 150 -26.16 -13.84 -3.59
C TYR A 150 -26.18 -13.71 -5.13
N SER A 151 -26.06 -12.49 -5.67
CA SER A 151 -26.05 -12.17 -7.09
C SER A 151 -24.74 -12.53 -7.83
N TYR A 152 -23.63 -12.87 -7.14
CA TYR A 152 -22.27 -13.06 -7.73
C TYR A 152 -21.69 -11.84 -8.50
N ILE A 153 -22.49 -10.81 -8.75
CA ILE A 153 -22.07 -9.56 -9.37
C ILE A 153 -21.83 -8.57 -8.23
N GLY A 154 -20.58 -8.48 -7.75
CA GLY A 154 -20.21 -7.45 -6.76
C GLY A 154 -20.59 -6.07 -7.29
N ARG A 155 -21.65 -5.48 -6.73
CA ARG A 155 -22.15 -4.18 -7.18
C ARG A 155 -21.36 -3.08 -6.48
N PHE A 156 -20.54 -2.37 -7.23
CA PHE A 156 -19.95 -1.12 -6.77
C PHE A 156 -21.01 -0.02 -6.86
N ASP A 157 -21.47 0.46 -5.70
CA ASP A 157 -22.56 1.46 -5.59
C ASP A 157 -22.03 2.91 -5.56
N GLY A 158 -20.85 3.15 -6.14
CA GLY A 158 -20.16 4.44 -6.13
C GLY A 158 -19.86 5.00 -7.52
N TYR A 159 -19.22 6.17 -7.56
CA TYR A 159 -18.74 6.79 -8.82
C TYR A 159 -17.63 5.95 -9.43
N THR A 160 -17.82 5.51 -10.68
CA THR A 160 -16.82 4.71 -11.41
C THR A 160 -15.71 5.57 -12.00
N THR A 161 -15.88 6.89 -12.06
CA THR A 161 -14.88 7.81 -12.62
C THR A 161 -14.63 8.98 -11.68
N PHE A 162 -13.36 9.38 -11.56
CA PHE A 162 -12.93 10.55 -10.80
C PHE A 162 -12.06 11.43 -11.68
N SER A 163 -12.29 12.74 -11.64
CA SER A 163 -11.41 13.73 -12.25
C SER A 163 -10.90 14.66 -11.17
N SER A 164 -9.60 14.89 -11.16
CA SER A 164 -8.95 15.79 -10.21
C SER A 164 -8.65 17.15 -10.84
N SER A 165 -8.45 18.17 -10.00
CA SER A 165 -7.84 19.43 -10.44
C SER A 165 -6.35 19.21 -10.75
N VAL A 166 -5.74 20.17 -11.45
CA VAL A 166 -4.29 20.17 -11.66
C VAL A 166 -3.53 20.20 -10.34
N GLY A 167 -2.43 19.44 -10.26
CA GLY A 167 -1.64 19.34 -9.03
C GLY A 167 -2.27 18.46 -7.96
N VAL A 168 -3.28 17.65 -8.30
CA VAL A 168 -3.93 16.71 -7.36
C VAL A 168 -3.63 15.27 -7.78
N GLY A 169 -3.05 14.51 -6.85
CA GLY A 169 -2.78 13.08 -7.01
C GLY A 169 -3.89 12.21 -6.45
N PHE A 170 -3.68 10.90 -6.47
CA PHE A 170 -4.67 9.90 -6.06
C PHE A 170 -4.01 8.78 -5.27
N LYS A 171 -4.73 8.27 -4.26
CA LYS A 171 -4.31 7.13 -3.46
C LYS A 171 -5.45 6.14 -3.36
N ALA A 172 -5.17 4.88 -3.66
CA ALA A 172 -6.05 3.76 -3.35
C ALA A 172 -5.40 2.89 -2.26
N VAL A 173 -6.18 2.44 -1.29
CA VAL A 173 -5.73 1.44 -0.30
C VAL A 173 -6.69 0.28 -0.32
N PHE A 174 -6.17 -0.90 -0.68
CA PHE A 174 -6.90 -2.14 -0.65
C PHE A 174 -6.50 -2.95 0.58
N LYS A 175 -7.43 -3.06 1.53
CA LYS A 175 -7.32 -3.94 2.69
C LYS A 175 -8.02 -5.25 2.36
N MET A 176 -7.24 -6.32 2.28
CA MET A 176 -7.71 -7.67 1.97
C MET A 176 -8.08 -8.37 3.27
N HIS A 177 -9.31 -8.87 3.34
CA HIS A 177 -9.76 -9.78 4.37
C HIS A 177 -9.53 -11.23 3.93
N HIS A 178 -9.70 -12.21 4.82
CA HIS A 178 -9.68 -13.61 4.43
C HIS A 178 -10.68 -13.86 3.29
N ASN A 179 -10.22 -14.62 2.30
CA ASN A 179 -10.93 -14.78 1.06
C ASN A 179 -11.97 -15.91 1.17
N GLU A 180 -13.16 -15.57 1.63
CA GLU A 180 -14.25 -16.54 1.84
C GLU A 180 -14.93 -16.98 0.54
N TYR A 181 -14.86 -16.18 -0.54
CA TYR A 181 -15.61 -16.40 -1.80
C TYR A 181 -14.84 -15.95 -3.04
N SER A 182 -15.20 -16.50 -4.21
CA SER A 182 -14.59 -16.14 -5.50
C SER A 182 -14.88 -14.68 -5.90
N SER A 183 -14.01 -13.76 -5.52
CA SER A 183 -14.01 -12.37 -6.02
C SER A 183 -13.04 -12.21 -7.19
N ARG A 184 -13.35 -11.33 -8.15
CA ARG A 184 -12.47 -11.10 -9.32
C ARG A 184 -11.44 -9.99 -9.10
N GLY A 185 -11.44 -9.38 -7.92
CA GLY A 185 -10.58 -8.26 -7.60
C GLY A 185 -11.02 -6.96 -8.29
N PHE A 186 -10.08 -6.06 -8.53
CA PHE A 186 -10.36 -4.80 -9.22
C PHE A 186 -9.36 -4.47 -10.32
N LEU A 187 -9.81 -3.64 -11.26
CA LEU A 187 -8.99 -2.98 -12.28
C LEU A 187 -9.40 -1.53 -12.37
N ILE A 188 -8.43 -0.65 -12.17
CA ILE A 188 -8.58 0.80 -12.27
C ILE A 188 -7.58 1.31 -13.29
N ARG A 189 -8.03 2.14 -14.23
CA ARG A 189 -7.17 2.85 -15.16
C ARG A 189 -6.99 4.29 -14.71
N PHE A 190 -5.87 4.88 -15.03
CA PHE A 190 -5.70 6.32 -14.91
C PHE A 190 -4.99 6.88 -16.13
N GLU A 191 -5.25 8.16 -16.37
CA GLU A 191 -4.57 8.97 -17.38
C GLU A 191 -4.44 10.40 -16.87
N ARG A 192 -3.38 11.09 -17.28
CA ARG A 192 -3.14 12.50 -16.99
C ARG A 192 -3.47 13.32 -18.21
N ASN A 193 -4.24 14.38 -17.98
CA ASN A 193 -4.67 15.27 -19.05
C ASN A 193 -4.03 16.65 -18.84
N ALA A 194 -3.31 17.13 -19.86
CA ALA A 194 -2.84 18.50 -19.89
C ALA A 194 -4.05 19.44 -19.99
N ILE A 195 -3.98 20.59 -19.32
CA ILE A 195 -4.91 21.67 -19.63
C ILE A 195 -4.45 22.25 -20.96
N GLY A 196 -5.30 22.16 -21.99
CA GLY A 196 -5.10 22.82 -23.28
C GLY A 196 -5.32 24.32 -23.21
#